data_AF-A0A9D7CZY9-F1
#
_entry.id   AF-A0A9D7CZY9-F1
#
_cell.length_a   1.000
_cell.length_b   1.000
_cell.length_c   1.000
_cell.angle_alpha   90.00
_cell.angle_beta   90.00
_cell.angle_gamma   90.00
#
_symmetry.space_group_name_H-M   'P 1'
#
loop_
_entity.id
_entity.type
_entity.pdbx_description
1 polymer ?
#
loop_
_entity_poly.entity_id
_entity_poly.type
_entity_poly.pdbx_seq_one_letter_code
_entity_poly.pdbx_strand_id
1 'polypeptide(L)'
;MDPRTTARNLLEEGLLRQTPRASRVYHAPNLVVLERDGVSLAIAPSRPHWIATNARGAEVLRLLDGRTTVLEVANKLARERREPVEATLEEVAGFLDAAHAETFVTLRPDLSPPYRGRGEAVRPGRLSELYVFVTNDCNLRCTHCYVSSGDYVPPEELTTEELKRLIDDAKELGVSRFYFTGGEPFMRKDIFELIDYVCRDAELVILSNAMYFVGKNVERLRDVASRANAELRRLFFQVSLDGPTAELHEQVRGPNSFGKTIEGIKTLVALDLTPAVSTSINVDNQDHIAATTRLVASLGVKEHHILWLQERGRAYDNDQLLIAPSAVTRIMREPGAWPTRWASSSTTRRVIASGYAASATERPTFATAATRASTCSATARSTLACGSVARRRWRAARFVKGLSETSGSSPPFWKASAKTPCRSARDAATAT
;
A
#
# COMPACT_ATOMS: atom_id res chain seq x y z
N MET A 1 44.51 20.43 42.60
CA MET A 1 43.63 20.07 41.46
C MET A 1 44.36 19.04 40.62
N ASP A 2 43.70 17.94 40.26
CA ASP A 2 44.29 16.88 39.41
C ASP A 2 44.51 17.43 37.97
N PRO A 3 45.74 17.37 37.42
CA PRO A 3 46.04 17.79 36.06
C PRO A 3 45.16 17.14 34.99
N ARG A 4 44.71 15.90 35.23
CA ARG A 4 43.84 15.16 34.29
C ARG A 4 42.42 15.72 34.25
N THR A 5 41.91 16.18 35.38
CA THR A 5 40.61 16.87 35.46
C THR A 5 40.68 18.23 34.73
N THR A 6 41.80 18.92 34.85
CA THR A 6 42.01 20.24 34.24
C THR A 6 42.12 20.16 32.71
N ALA A 7 42.86 19.17 32.18
CA ALA A 7 42.98 18.95 30.73
C ALA A 7 41.65 18.49 30.09
N ARG A 8 40.89 17.65 30.80
CA ARG A 8 39.56 17.21 30.34
C ARG A 8 38.57 18.36 30.26
N ASN A 9 38.54 19.23 31.26
CA ASN A 9 37.67 20.40 31.26
C ASN A 9 38.00 21.36 30.12
N LEU A 10 39.29 21.55 29.79
CA LEU A 10 39.72 22.40 28.67
C LEU A 10 39.34 21.82 27.28
N LEU A 11 39.38 20.50 27.13
CA LEU A 11 38.92 19.80 25.91
C LEU A 11 37.40 19.89 25.75
N GLU A 12 36.64 19.64 26.83
CA GLU A 12 35.18 19.77 26.83
C GLU A 12 34.75 21.23 26.55
N GLU A 13 35.40 22.22 27.15
CA GLU A 13 35.17 23.65 26.86
C GLU A 13 35.55 24.03 25.42
N GLY A 14 36.61 23.45 24.86
CA GLY A 14 37.01 23.65 23.46
C GLY A 14 36.00 23.09 22.46
N LEU A 15 35.47 21.89 22.73
CA LEU A 15 34.44 21.22 21.91
C LEU A 15 33.10 21.97 21.96
N LEU A 16 32.69 22.44 23.14
CA LEU A 16 31.47 23.25 23.29
C LEU A 16 31.54 24.57 22.53
N ARG A 17 32.72 25.18 22.41
CA ARG A 17 32.93 26.41 21.63
C ARG A 17 32.93 26.18 20.11
N GLN A 18 33.37 25.02 19.64
CA GLN A 18 33.49 24.69 18.21
C GLN A 18 32.22 24.06 17.62
N THR A 19 31.43 23.36 18.44
CA THR A 19 30.24 22.64 17.98
C THR A 19 29.01 23.03 18.83
N PRO A 20 28.23 24.05 18.42
CA PRO A 20 27.02 24.49 19.15
C PRO A 20 25.96 23.39 19.37
N ARG A 21 26.07 22.27 18.64
CA ARG A 21 25.20 21.10 18.80
C ARG A 21 25.54 20.28 20.06
N ALA A 22 26.77 20.37 20.56
CA ALA A 22 27.26 19.61 21.71
C ALA A 22 26.51 19.93 23.02
N SER A 23 26.03 21.16 23.17
CA SER A 23 25.26 21.62 24.33
C SER A 23 23.75 21.41 24.21
N ARG A 24 23.25 20.87 23.08
CA ARG A 24 21.81 20.63 22.91
C ARG A 24 21.34 19.50 23.81
N VAL A 25 20.07 19.58 24.22
CA VAL A 25 19.38 18.53 24.96
C VAL A 25 18.18 18.11 24.13
N TYR A 26 18.10 16.80 23.86
CA TYR A 26 16.99 16.20 23.13
C TYR A 26 16.12 15.38 24.08
N HIS A 27 14.82 15.37 23.80
CA HIS A 27 13.83 14.54 24.45
C HIS A 27 13.44 13.41 23.50
N ALA A 28 13.59 12.17 23.97
CA ALA A 28 12.96 11.02 23.33
C ALA A 28 11.53 10.83 23.88
N PRO A 29 10.62 10.27 23.09
CA PRO A 29 9.36 9.75 23.62
C PRO A 29 9.64 8.56 24.56
N ASN A 30 8.60 8.04 25.21
CA ASN A 30 8.70 6.68 25.77
C ASN A 30 9.02 5.71 24.62
N LEU A 31 10.04 4.87 24.78
CA LEU A 31 10.56 4.03 23.71
C LEU A 31 10.24 2.56 23.96
N VAL A 32 9.74 1.90 22.92
CA VAL A 32 9.79 0.45 22.77
C VAL A 32 10.73 0.15 21.62
N VAL A 33 11.79 -0.61 21.88
CA VAL A 33 12.76 -1.01 20.85
C VAL A 33 12.60 -2.49 20.55
N LEU A 34 12.36 -2.82 19.28
CA LEU A 34 12.35 -4.18 18.78
C LEU A 34 13.61 -4.41 17.93
N GLU A 35 14.30 -5.52 18.14
CA GLU A 35 15.53 -5.83 17.40
C GLU A 35 15.31 -7.07 16.52
N ARG A 36 15.68 -6.96 15.24
CA ARG A 36 15.62 -8.08 14.29
C ARG A 36 16.67 -7.88 13.20
N ASP A 37 17.48 -8.92 12.96
CA ASP A 37 18.47 -8.97 11.87
C ASP A 37 19.41 -7.75 11.82
N GLY A 38 19.82 -7.25 12.99
CA GLY A 38 20.71 -6.08 13.13
C GLY A 38 20.04 -4.71 12.98
N VAL A 39 18.72 -4.67 12.79
CA VAL A 39 17.91 -3.45 12.79
C VAL A 39 17.18 -3.31 14.12
N SER A 40 17.33 -2.16 14.75
CA SER A 40 16.58 -1.72 15.92
C SER A 40 15.46 -0.78 15.48
N LEU A 41 14.22 -1.24 15.62
CA LEU A 41 13.02 -0.44 15.38
C LEU A 41 12.63 0.27 16.69
N ALA A 42 12.84 1.58 16.75
CA ALA A 42 12.45 2.42 17.88
C ALA A 42 11.02 2.96 17.65
N ILE A 43 10.10 2.55 18.50
CA ILE A 43 8.68 2.88 18.43
C ILE A 43 8.35 3.82 19.59
N ALA A 44 7.58 4.87 19.32
CA ALA A 44 7.10 5.80 20.32
C ALA A 44 5.64 5.46 20.69
N PRO A 45 5.31 4.67 21.73
CA PRO A 45 3.92 4.21 21.93
C PRO A 45 2.92 5.33 22.18
N SER A 46 3.39 6.49 22.65
CA SER A 46 2.57 7.67 22.86
C SER A 46 2.12 8.36 21.57
N ARG A 47 2.65 7.98 20.39
CA ARG A 47 2.31 8.59 19.09
C ARG A 47 2.46 7.59 17.93
N PRO A 48 1.77 7.74 16.80
CA PRO A 48 1.93 6.83 15.66
C PRO A 48 3.23 7.10 14.89
N HIS A 49 4.40 6.99 15.55
CA HIS A 49 5.71 7.30 14.98
C HIS A 49 6.77 6.25 15.39
N TRP A 50 7.63 5.89 14.44
CA TRP A 50 8.76 4.99 14.62
C TRP A 50 9.93 5.39 13.71
N ILE A 51 11.15 5.03 14.11
CA ILE A 51 12.33 5.09 13.24
C ILE A 51 13.09 3.76 13.28
N ALA A 52 13.74 3.41 12.17
CA ALA A 52 14.66 2.27 12.10
C ALA A 52 16.09 2.76 12.22
N THR A 53 16.87 2.13 13.10
CA THR A 53 18.27 2.45 13.37
C THR A 53 19.07 1.17 13.62
N ASN A 54 20.38 1.26 13.72
CA ASN A 54 21.22 0.19 14.27
C ASN A 54 21.17 0.20 15.82
N ALA A 55 21.83 -0.78 16.44
CA ALA A 55 21.93 -0.90 17.90
C ALA A 55 22.51 0.36 18.58
N ARG A 56 23.44 1.04 17.92
CA ARG A 56 24.08 2.27 18.44
C ARG A 56 23.11 3.45 18.48
N GLY A 57 22.34 3.69 17.42
CA GLY A 57 21.32 4.73 17.46
C GLY A 57 20.19 4.40 18.45
N ALA A 58 19.84 3.11 18.63
CA ALA A 58 18.90 2.72 19.68
C ALA A 58 19.45 3.00 21.09
N GLU A 59 20.75 2.80 21.30
CA GLU A 59 21.44 3.17 22.54
C GLU A 59 21.43 4.68 22.77
N VAL A 60 21.75 5.50 21.74
CA VAL A 60 21.66 6.96 21.81
C VAL A 60 20.26 7.39 22.26
N LEU A 61 19.20 6.84 21.65
CA LEU A 61 17.82 7.18 22.01
C LEU A 61 17.48 6.84 23.47
N ARG A 62 17.99 5.72 24.00
CA ARG A 62 17.78 5.31 25.41
C ARG A 62 18.48 6.23 26.41
N LEU A 63 19.54 6.93 26.00
CA LEU A 63 20.27 7.88 26.83
C LEU A 63 19.63 9.28 26.88
N LEU A 64 18.61 9.54 26.04
CA LEU A 64 17.91 10.82 26.03
C LEU A 64 16.85 10.87 27.14
N ASP A 65 17.20 11.50 28.25
CA ASP A 65 16.30 11.74 29.39
C ASP A 65 15.74 13.17 29.43
N GLY A 66 16.03 13.98 28.41
CA GLY A 66 15.64 15.38 28.36
C GLY A 66 16.47 16.30 29.27
N ARG A 67 17.61 15.83 29.78
CA ARG A 67 18.54 16.59 30.62
C ARG A 67 19.98 16.46 30.13
N THR A 68 20.34 15.28 29.66
CA THR A 68 21.68 14.95 29.19
C THR A 68 21.97 15.65 27.86
N THR A 69 23.11 16.33 27.80
CA THR A 69 23.58 17.01 26.59
C THR A 69 24.11 16.01 25.56
N VAL A 70 24.12 16.41 24.29
CA VAL A 70 24.71 15.61 23.19
C VAL A 70 26.16 15.21 23.52
N LEU A 71 26.94 16.11 24.11
CA LEU A 71 28.32 15.85 24.53
C LEU A 71 28.42 14.79 25.63
N GLU A 72 27.53 14.81 26.62
CA GLU A 72 27.52 13.81 27.69
C GLU A 72 27.13 12.43 27.18
N VAL A 73 26.17 12.35 26.24
CA VAL A 73 25.83 11.11 25.55
C VAL A 73 27.03 10.58 24.77
N ALA A 74 27.67 11.43 23.97
CA ALA A 74 28.86 11.06 23.20
C ALA A 74 30.01 10.58 24.09
N ASN A 75 30.29 11.29 25.20
CA ASN A 75 31.30 10.91 26.18
C ASN A 75 31.03 9.54 26.80
N LYS A 76 29.77 9.22 27.10
CA LYS A 76 29.41 7.91 27.67
C LYS A 76 29.71 6.79 26.68
N LEU A 77 29.24 6.93 25.45
CA LEU A 77 29.43 5.94 24.38
C LEU A 77 30.92 5.76 24.02
N ALA A 78 31.65 6.87 23.90
CA ALA A 78 33.07 6.88 23.61
C ALA A 78 33.88 6.12 24.68
N ARG A 79 33.55 6.31 25.96
CA ARG A 79 34.21 5.61 27.08
C ARG A 79 33.95 4.11 27.07
N GLU A 80 32.70 3.69 26.85
CA GLU A 80 32.31 2.28 26.86
C GLU A 80 33.00 1.49 25.74
N ARG A 81 33.25 2.13 24.60
CA ARG A 81 33.83 1.51 23.40
C ARG A 81 35.29 1.86 23.14
N ARG A 82 35.90 2.71 23.97
CA ARG A 82 37.27 3.24 23.83
C ARG A 82 37.49 3.93 22.47
N GLU A 83 36.52 4.72 22.05
CA GLU A 83 36.53 5.49 20.80
C GLU A 83 36.88 6.98 21.07
N PRO A 84 37.36 7.73 20.07
CA PRO A 84 37.56 9.17 20.19
C PRO A 84 36.24 9.91 20.45
N VAL A 85 36.23 10.86 21.39
CA VAL A 85 35.01 11.59 21.77
C VAL A 85 34.53 12.50 20.65
N GLU A 86 35.44 13.09 19.87
CA GLU A 86 35.14 14.01 18.79
C GLU A 86 34.41 13.31 17.65
N ALA A 87 34.91 12.14 17.25
CA ALA A 87 34.27 11.31 16.23
C ALA A 87 32.89 10.80 16.69
N THR A 88 32.81 10.37 17.95
CA THR A 88 31.54 9.94 18.57
C THR A 88 30.53 11.08 18.64
N LEU A 89 30.99 12.30 18.96
CA LEU A 89 30.15 13.49 19.06
C LEU A 89 29.50 13.85 17.72
N GLU A 90 30.28 13.86 16.64
CA GLU A 90 29.76 14.13 15.28
C GLU A 90 28.72 13.08 14.86
N GLU A 91 28.97 11.80 15.14
CA GLU A 91 28.03 10.73 14.83
C GLU A 91 26.71 10.86 15.61
N VAL A 92 26.79 11.07 16.93
CA VAL A 92 25.62 11.24 17.80
C VAL A 92 24.84 12.49 17.41
N ALA A 93 25.52 13.61 17.18
CA ALA A 93 24.88 14.85 16.75
C ALA A 93 24.17 14.70 15.39
N GLY A 94 24.83 14.06 14.41
CA GLY A 94 24.24 13.78 13.10
C GLY A 94 23.00 12.88 13.18
N PHE A 95 23.06 11.83 14.01
CA PHE A 95 21.91 10.95 14.24
C PHE A 95 20.74 11.69 14.90
N LEU A 96 20.99 12.50 15.93
CA LEU A 96 19.95 13.25 16.63
C LEU A 96 19.33 14.35 15.76
N ASP A 97 20.12 15.02 14.92
CA ASP A 97 19.59 15.99 13.96
C ASP A 97 18.70 15.31 12.91
N ALA A 98 19.08 14.13 12.41
CA ALA A 98 18.24 13.35 11.49
C ALA A 98 16.95 12.89 12.18
N ALA A 99 17.04 12.34 13.39
CA ALA A 99 15.88 11.94 14.17
C ALA A 99 14.97 13.14 14.52
N HIS A 100 15.54 14.33 14.73
CA HIS A 100 14.79 15.55 14.99
C HIS A 100 14.08 16.07 13.72
N ALA A 101 14.74 16.03 12.57
CA ALA A 101 14.15 16.40 11.28
C ALA A 101 12.92 15.54 10.95
N GLU A 102 12.98 14.25 11.30
CA GLU A 102 11.86 13.32 11.20
C GLU A 102 10.83 13.50 12.32
N THR A 103 10.99 14.48 13.22
CA THR A 103 10.14 14.72 14.40
C THR A 103 10.08 13.54 15.38
N PHE A 104 11.10 12.67 15.39
CA PHE A 104 11.16 11.55 16.33
C PHE A 104 11.67 11.96 17.71
N VAL A 105 12.67 12.82 17.76
CA VAL A 105 13.15 13.47 19.00
C VAL A 105 12.89 14.96 18.93
N THR A 106 12.79 15.62 20.08
CA THR A 106 12.44 17.04 20.16
C THR A 106 13.41 17.80 21.05
N LEU A 107 13.59 19.11 20.80
CA LEU A 107 14.37 19.99 21.68
C LEU A 107 13.57 20.50 22.89
N ARG A 108 12.32 20.05 23.03
CA ARG A 108 11.40 20.38 24.13
C ARG A 108 10.68 19.12 24.57
N PRO A 109 10.23 19.02 25.84
CA PRO A 109 9.44 17.88 26.31
C PRO A 109 8.21 17.64 25.43
N ASP A 110 7.95 16.37 25.09
CA ASP A 110 6.72 16.00 24.42
C ASP A 110 5.56 16.02 25.43
N LEU A 111 4.63 16.96 25.23
CA LEU A 111 3.42 17.10 26.05
C LEU A 111 2.18 16.50 25.37
N SER A 112 2.36 15.76 24.28
CA SER A 112 1.26 15.14 23.55
C SER A 112 0.55 14.11 24.44
N PRO A 113 -0.79 14.08 24.45
CA PRO A 113 -1.51 13.04 25.16
C PRO A 113 -1.15 11.66 24.56
N PRO A 114 -1.16 10.58 25.35
CA PRO A 114 -0.91 9.25 24.83
C PRO A 114 -1.85 8.92 23.67
N TYR A 115 -1.29 8.42 22.58
CA TYR A 115 -2.07 7.91 21.46
C TYR A 115 -2.98 6.77 21.95
N ARG A 116 -4.29 7.03 21.97
CA ARG A 116 -5.32 6.07 22.41
C ARG A 116 -5.52 4.89 21.45
N GLY A 117 -4.65 4.75 20.44
CA GLY A 117 -4.83 3.79 19.37
C GLY A 117 -6.00 4.16 18.45
N ARG A 118 -6.32 3.24 17.55
CA ARG A 118 -7.53 3.34 16.70
C ARG A 118 -8.75 2.69 17.34
N GLY A 119 -8.63 2.05 18.51
CA GLY A 119 -9.68 1.22 19.11
C GLY A 119 -11.01 1.96 19.32
N GLU A 120 -10.97 3.20 19.80
CA GLU A 120 -12.16 4.05 19.92
C GLU A 120 -12.72 4.46 18.55
N ALA A 121 -11.87 4.66 17.54
CA ALA A 121 -12.25 5.03 16.18
C ALA A 121 -12.70 3.85 15.30
N VAL A 122 -12.41 2.60 15.68
CA VAL A 122 -12.81 1.37 14.95
C VAL A 122 -13.97 0.63 15.64
N ARG A 123 -14.68 1.25 16.58
CA ARG A 123 -15.91 0.65 17.12
C ARG A 123 -16.97 0.61 16.01
N PRO A 124 -17.55 -0.57 15.69
CA PRO A 124 -18.59 -0.65 14.68
C PRO A 124 -19.83 0.12 15.19
N GLY A 125 -20.18 1.20 14.49
CA GLY A 125 -21.33 2.03 14.85
C GLY A 125 -22.65 1.49 14.30
N ARG A 126 -22.69 1.25 12.97
CA ARG A 126 -23.83 0.68 12.26
C ARG A 126 -23.32 -0.14 11.07
N LEU A 127 -24.05 -1.18 10.68
CA LEU A 127 -23.80 -1.87 9.43
C LEU A 127 -24.35 -1.02 8.28
N SER A 128 -23.49 -0.29 7.55
CA SER A 128 -23.92 0.63 6.49
C SER A 128 -23.95 0.00 5.10
N GLU A 129 -23.06 -0.98 4.88
CA GLU A 129 -22.82 -1.63 3.59
C GLU A 129 -22.74 -3.14 3.75
N LEU A 130 -23.20 -3.90 2.75
CA LEU A 130 -23.08 -5.36 2.73
C LEU A 130 -22.61 -5.86 1.37
N TYR A 131 -21.56 -6.69 1.37
CA TYR A 131 -21.06 -7.39 0.20
C TYR A 131 -21.65 -8.80 0.16
N VAL A 132 -22.36 -9.11 -0.92
CA VAL A 132 -23.05 -10.40 -1.12
C VAL A 132 -22.44 -11.10 -2.32
N PHE A 133 -21.87 -12.29 -2.08
CA PHE A 133 -21.38 -13.19 -3.11
C PHE A 133 -22.58 -13.97 -3.64
N VAL A 134 -23.26 -13.43 -4.66
CA VAL A 134 -24.55 -13.96 -5.13
C VAL A 134 -24.42 -15.29 -5.88
N THR A 135 -23.23 -15.59 -6.40
CA THR A 135 -22.87 -16.88 -6.99
C THR A 135 -21.35 -17.02 -7.04
N ASN A 136 -20.81 -18.24 -6.98
CA ASN A 136 -19.42 -18.52 -7.29
C ASN A 136 -19.21 -18.94 -8.76
N ASP A 137 -20.27 -19.07 -9.54
CA ASP A 137 -20.17 -19.32 -10.98
C ASP A 137 -19.59 -18.12 -11.71
N CYS A 138 -18.75 -18.38 -12.72
CA CYS A 138 -18.09 -17.36 -13.51
C CYS A 138 -17.80 -17.88 -14.91
N ASN A 139 -17.93 -17.01 -15.90
CA ASN A 139 -17.50 -17.28 -17.27
C ASN A 139 -15.97 -17.16 -17.48
N LEU A 140 -15.21 -16.80 -16.43
CA LEU A 140 -13.75 -16.67 -16.45
C LEU A 140 -13.11 -17.53 -15.36
N ARG A 141 -11.78 -17.72 -15.47
CA ARG A 141 -10.94 -18.42 -14.49
C ARG A 141 -9.66 -17.61 -14.22
N CYS A 142 -9.84 -16.36 -13.78
CA CYS A 142 -8.72 -15.42 -13.62
C CYS A 142 -7.64 -16.00 -12.70
N THR A 143 -6.36 -15.88 -13.08
CA THR A 143 -5.22 -16.40 -12.32
C THR A 143 -5.06 -15.71 -10.95
N HIS A 144 -5.55 -14.48 -10.84
CA HIS A 144 -5.50 -13.68 -9.61
C HIS A 144 -6.78 -13.69 -8.76
N CYS A 145 -7.74 -14.55 -9.08
CA CYS A 145 -9.03 -14.54 -8.40
C CYS A 145 -8.90 -14.95 -6.93
N TYR A 146 -9.15 -14.01 -6.01
CA TYR A 146 -8.95 -14.23 -4.58
C TYR A 146 -9.99 -15.16 -3.91
N VAL A 147 -11.11 -15.44 -4.59
CA VAL A 147 -12.14 -16.40 -4.17
C VAL A 147 -12.20 -17.66 -5.03
N SER A 148 -11.29 -17.81 -5.99
CA SER A 148 -11.20 -18.98 -6.88
C SER A 148 -12.52 -19.31 -7.62
N SER A 149 -13.29 -18.29 -7.99
CA SER A 149 -14.57 -18.48 -8.68
C SER A 149 -14.43 -19.23 -10.00
N GLY A 150 -15.50 -19.93 -10.34
CA GLY A 150 -15.62 -20.78 -11.52
C GLY A 150 -15.07 -22.20 -11.36
N ASP A 151 -14.08 -22.47 -10.50
CA ASP A 151 -13.54 -23.83 -10.38
C ASP A 151 -14.59 -24.80 -9.81
N TYR A 152 -15.44 -24.29 -8.94
CA TYR A 152 -16.50 -25.03 -8.30
C TYR A 152 -17.67 -24.09 -7.98
N VAL A 153 -18.87 -24.49 -8.37
CA VAL A 153 -20.11 -23.86 -7.94
C VAL A 153 -20.70 -24.75 -6.85
N PRO A 154 -20.84 -24.26 -5.61
CA PRO A 154 -21.50 -25.02 -4.56
C PRO A 154 -22.88 -25.49 -5.02
N PRO A 155 -23.27 -26.75 -4.77
CA PRO A 155 -24.60 -27.23 -5.10
C PRO A 155 -25.70 -26.48 -4.33
N GLU A 156 -25.34 -25.87 -3.19
CA GLU A 156 -26.24 -25.13 -2.29
C GLU A 156 -25.85 -23.65 -2.24
N GLU A 157 -25.96 -22.94 -3.37
CA GLU A 157 -25.99 -21.47 -3.33
C GLU A 157 -27.31 -20.98 -2.74
N LEU A 158 -27.28 -19.81 -2.08
CA LEU A 158 -28.51 -19.21 -1.55
C LEU A 158 -29.55 -19.05 -2.66
N THR A 159 -30.75 -19.54 -2.39
CA THR A 159 -31.92 -19.36 -3.26
C THR A 159 -32.29 -17.88 -3.36
N THR A 160 -33.12 -17.53 -4.35
CA THR A 160 -33.64 -16.17 -4.53
C THR A 160 -34.31 -15.66 -3.26
N GLU A 161 -35.12 -16.50 -2.61
CA GLU A 161 -35.86 -16.13 -1.41
C GLU A 161 -34.96 -15.99 -0.18
N GLU A 162 -33.91 -16.78 -0.05
CA GLU A 162 -32.91 -16.60 1.02
C GLU A 162 -32.11 -15.31 0.84
N LEU A 163 -31.75 -14.97 -0.39
CA LEU A 163 -31.09 -13.69 -0.67
C LEU A 163 -31.99 -12.49 -0.36
N LYS A 164 -33.27 -12.55 -0.72
CA LYS A 164 -34.25 -11.50 -0.36
C LYS A 164 -34.37 -11.34 1.15
N ARG A 165 -34.51 -12.44 1.89
CA ARG A 165 -34.54 -12.42 3.37
C ARG A 165 -33.27 -11.81 3.95
N LEU A 166 -32.10 -12.21 3.45
CA LEU A 166 -30.82 -11.63 3.86
C LEU A 166 -30.74 -10.12 3.61
N ILE A 167 -31.26 -9.66 2.46
CA ILE A 167 -31.32 -8.23 2.13
C ILE A 167 -32.21 -7.49 3.10
N ASP A 168 -33.37 -8.04 3.45
CA ASP A 168 -34.30 -7.41 4.40
C ASP A 168 -33.71 -7.34 5.81
N ASP A 169 -33.16 -8.45 6.32
CA ASP A 169 -32.47 -8.49 7.62
C ASP A 169 -31.32 -7.46 7.68
N ALA A 170 -30.56 -7.32 6.58
CA ALA A 170 -29.48 -6.35 6.49
C ALA A 170 -29.98 -4.90 6.51
N LYS A 171 -31.11 -4.60 5.87
CA LYS A 171 -31.74 -3.27 5.90
C LYS A 171 -32.22 -2.93 7.32
N GLU A 172 -32.79 -3.88 8.05
CA GLU A 172 -33.18 -3.70 9.45
C GLU A 172 -31.98 -3.33 10.35
N LEU A 173 -30.79 -3.87 10.03
CA LEU A 173 -29.53 -3.52 10.70
C LEU A 173 -28.92 -2.18 10.24
N GLY A 174 -29.55 -1.50 9.28
CA GLY A 174 -29.17 -0.16 8.80
C GLY A 174 -28.35 -0.13 7.51
N VAL A 175 -28.27 -1.25 6.78
CA VAL A 175 -27.61 -1.29 5.47
C VAL A 175 -28.40 -0.48 4.46
N SER A 176 -27.70 0.41 3.77
CA SER A 176 -28.28 1.27 2.74
C SER A 176 -27.64 1.10 1.36
N ARG A 177 -26.51 0.38 1.31
CA ARG A 177 -25.78 0.07 0.08
C ARG A 177 -25.34 -1.39 0.06
N PHE A 178 -25.70 -2.08 -1.01
CA PHE A 178 -25.33 -3.46 -1.25
C PHE A 178 -24.30 -3.55 -2.37
N TYR A 179 -23.44 -4.55 -2.30
CA TYR A 179 -22.52 -4.92 -3.36
C TYR A 179 -22.82 -6.34 -3.80
N PHE A 180 -23.27 -6.52 -5.05
CA PHE A 180 -23.34 -7.85 -5.64
C PHE A 180 -22.02 -8.18 -6.31
N THR A 181 -21.41 -9.25 -5.83
CA THR A 181 -20.13 -9.78 -6.31
C THR A 181 -20.19 -11.32 -6.28
N GLY A 182 -19.05 -12.01 -6.34
CA GLY A 182 -19.00 -13.46 -6.46
C GLY A 182 -17.92 -13.89 -7.44
N GLY A 183 -18.29 -14.88 -8.26
CA GLY A 183 -17.75 -15.02 -9.60
C GLY A 183 -18.26 -13.89 -10.49
N GLU A 184 -19.19 -14.18 -11.39
CA GLU A 184 -19.84 -13.17 -12.22
C GLU A 184 -21.35 -13.12 -11.90
N PRO A 185 -21.86 -12.03 -11.29
CA PRO A 185 -23.27 -11.93 -10.91
C PRO A 185 -24.25 -12.22 -12.05
N PHE A 186 -23.90 -11.86 -13.29
CA PHE A 186 -24.77 -12.11 -14.45
C PHE A 186 -24.80 -13.57 -14.95
N MET A 187 -24.02 -14.48 -14.35
CA MET A 187 -24.20 -15.93 -14.52
C MET A 187 -25.45 -16.44 -13.82
N ARG A 188 -25.91 -15.73 -12.78
CA ARG A 188 -27.08 -16.10 -11.98
C ARG A 188 -28.38 -15.78 -12.72
N LYS A 189 -29.29 -16.76 -12.81
CA LYS A 189 -30.51 -16.69 -13.66
C LYS A 189 -31.49 -15.60 -13.23
N ASP A 190 -31.64 -15.42 -11.93
CA ASP A 190 -32.55 -14.49 -11.22
C ASP A 190 -31.90 -13.13 -10.90
N ILE A 191 -30.71 -12.84 -11.43
CA ILE A 191 -29.96 -11.62 -11.07
C ILE A 191 -30.76 -10.33 -11.28
N PHE A 192 -31.52 -10.22 -12.38
CA PHE A 192 -32.32 -9.02 -12.66
C PHE A 192 -33.47 -8.82 -11.66
N GLU A 193 -34.05 -9.90 -11.15
CA GLU A 193 -35.07 -9.85 -10.10
C GLU A 193 -34.46 -9.34 -8.79
N LEU A 194 -33.27 -9.81 -8.43
CA LEU A 194 -32.55 -9.37 -7.23
C LEU A 194 -32.09 -7.90 -7.34
N ILE A 195 -31.69 -7.45 -8.54
CA ILE A 195 -31.38 -6.04 -8.81
C ILE A 195 -32.61 -5.17 -8.54
N ASP A 196 -33.76 -5.53 -9.12
CA ASP A 196 -35.02 -4.83 -8.89
C ASP A 196 -35.40 -4.87 -7.40
N TYR A 197 -35.16 -5.98 -6.70
CA TYR A 197 -35.47 -6.12 -5.28
C TYR A 197 -34.69 -5.14 -4.40
N VAL A 198 -33.37 -5.05 -4.58
CA VAL A 198 -32.52 -4.14 -3.80
C VAL A 198 -32.80 -2.68 -4.15
N CYS A 199 -32.94 -2.37 -5.44
CA CYS A 199 -33.05 -0.99 -5.90
C CYS A 199 -34.43 -0.34 -5.59
N ARG A 200 -35.37 -1.07 -4.98
CA ARG A 200 -36.65 -0.50 -4.49
C ARG A 200 -36.43 0.59 -3.44
N ASP A 201 -35.38 0.49 -2.64
CA ASP A 201 -35.18 1.32 -1.44
C ASP A 201 -33.71 1.41 -1.00
N ALA A 202 -32.77 0.69 -1.63
CA ALA A 202 -31.34 0.75 -1.33
C ALA A 202 -30.48 0.93 -2.59
N GLU A 203 -29.25 1.38 -2.41
CA GLU A 203 -28.26 1.42 -3.49
C GLU A 203 -27.68 0.03 -3.73
N LEU A 204 -27.40 -0.29 -5.01
CA LEU A 204 -26.74 -1.51 -5.43
C LEU A 204 -25.55 -1.20 -6.34
N VAL A 205 -24.38 -1.70 -5.96
CA VAL A 205 -23.18 -1.71 -6.79
C VAL A 205 -22.92 -3.14 -7.27
N ILE A 206 -22.83 -3.35 -8.58
CA ILE A 206 -22.53 -4.68 -9.15
C ILE A 206 -21.08 -4.71 -9.62
N LEU A 207 -20.31 -5.66 -9.11
CA LEU A 207 -18.95 -5.96 -9.55
C LEU A 207 -19.02 -6.98 -10.68
N SER A 208 -18.58 -6.61 -11.89
CA SER A 208 -18.73 -7.45 -13.09
C SER A 208 -17.51 -7.37 -14.03
N ASN A 209 -17.29 -8.43 -14.81
CA ASN A 209 -16.38 -8.44 -15.95
C ASN A 209 -16.97 -7.77 -17.21
N ALA A 210 -18.24 -7.37 -17.17
CA ALA A 210 -19.00 -6.68 -18.21
C ALA A 210 -19.20 -7.45 -19.54
N MET A 211 -18.88 -8.75 -19.59
CA MET A 211 -18.99 -9.54 -20.83
C MET A 211 -20.42 -9.97 -21.17
N TYR A 212 -21.37 -9.75 -20.26
CA TYR A 212 -22.76 -10.20 -20.36
C TYR A 212 -23.71 -9.21 -21.07
N PHE A 213 -23.28 -7.97 -21.29
CA PHE A 213 -24.11 -6.87 -21.79
C PHE A 213 -24.25 -6.87 -23.32
N VAL A 214 -24.81 -7.95 -23.86
CA VAL A 214 -25.02 -8.18 -25.29
C VAL A 214 -26.44 -8.69 -25.60
N GLY A 215 -26.95 -8.40 -26.80
CA GLY A 215 -28.26 -8.87 -27.26
C GLY A 215 -29.41 -8.53 -26.29
N LYS A 216 -30.28 -9.51 -26.03
CA LYS A 216 -31.45 -9.36 -25.13
C LYS A 216 -31.09 -8.93 -23.69
N ASN A 217 -29.86 -9.15 -23.24
CA ASN A 217 -29.44 -8.72 -21.90
C ASN A 217 -29.31 -7.21 -21.80
N VAL A 218 -29.03 -6.51 -22.90
CA VAL A 218 -29.00 -5.04 -22.94
C VAL A 218 -30.40 -4.47 -22.67
N GLU A 219 -31.43 -5.10 -23.24
CA GLU A 219 -32.82 -4.70 -23.01
C GLU A 219 -33.24 -4.93 -21.56
N ARG A 220 -32.94 -6.11 -21.00
CA ARG A 220 -33.19 -6.40 -19.57
C ARG A 220 -32.45 -5.42 -18.66
N LEU A 221 -31.21 -5.09 -18.98
CA LEU A 221 -30.42 -4.13 -18.22
C LEU A 221 -31.01 -2.71 -18.29
N ARG A 222 -31.44 -2.27 -19.47
CA ARG A 222 -32.11 -0.99 -19.66
C ARG A 222 -33.41 -0.93 -18.85
N ASP A 223 -34.18 -2.00 -18.87
CA ASP A 223 -35.44 -2.11 -18.15
C ASP A 223 -35.25 -1.99 -16.63
N VAL A 224 -34.35 -2.78 -16.02
CA VAL A 224 -34.06 -2.65 -14.58
C VAL A 224 -33.43 -1.29 -14.23
N ALA A 225 -32.59 -0.74 -15.09
CA ALA A 225 -31.99 0.58 -14.87
C ALA A 225 -33.02 1.70 -14.89
N SER A 226 -34.01 1.61 -15.79
CA SER A 226 -35.10 2.59 -15.88
C SER A 226 -35.93 2.62 -14.59
N ARG A 227 -36.18 1.46 -13.97
CA ARG A 227 -36.87 1.35 -12.68
C ARG A 227 -35.99 1.79 -11.51
N ALA A 228 -34.78 1.24 -11.43
CA ALA A 228 -33.84 1.48 -10.34
C ALA A 228 -33.44 2.97 -10.22
N ASN A 229 -33.41 3.68 -11.35
CA ASN A 229 -32.97 5.08 -11.41
C ASN A 229 -34.11 6.06 -11.68
N ALA A 230 -35.38 5.64 -11.60
CA ALA A 230 -36.54 6.47 -11.95
C ALA A 230 -36.64 7.76 -11.10
N GLU A 231 -36.38 7.65 -9.79
CA GLU A 231 -36.46 8.77 -8.84
C GLU A 231 -35.08 9.15 -8.30
N LEU A 232 -34.29 8.14 -7.93
CA LEU A 232 -32.96 8.27 -7.37
C LEU A 232 -32.04 7.30 -8.10
N ARG A 233 -30.81 7.72 -8.40
CA ARG A 233 -29.82 6.81 -8.98
C ARG A 233 -29.38 5.78 -7.93
N ARG A 234 -29.88 4.54 -8.04
CA ARG A 234 -29.60 3.45 -7.10
C ARG A 234 -28.75 2.32 -7.69
N LEU A 235 -28.69 2.19 -9.00
CA LEU A 235 -27.90 1.14 -9.65
C LEU A 235 -26.55 1.66 -10.15
N PHE A 236 -25.47 1.02 -9.70
CA PHE A 236 -24.10 1.35 -10.02
C PHE A 236 -23.30 0.11 -10.44
N PHE A 237 -22.22 0.32 -11.18
CA PHE A 237 -21.35 -0.75 -11.66
C PHE A 237 -19.89 -0.48 -11.30
N GLN A 238 -19.19 -1.55 -10.95
CA GLN A 238 -17.74 -1.61 -10.92
C GLN A 238 -17.27 -2.64 -11.94
N VAL A 239 -16.56 -2.20 -12.98
CA VAL A 239 -16.09 -3.08 -14.06
C VAL A 239 -14.61 -3.34 -13.94
N SER A 240 -14.27 -4.60 -14.04
CA SER A 240 -12.92 -5.12 -13.97
C SER A 240 -12.15 -4.97 -15.30
N LEU A 241 -11.03 -4.24 -15.34
CA LEU A 241 -10.15 -4.11 -16.52
C LEU A 241 -8.67 -4.03 -16.08
N ASP A 242 -7.85 -5.03 -16.40
CA ASP A 242 -6.48 -5.13 -15.86
C ASP A 242 -5.34 -4.70 -16.80
N GLY A 243 -5.63 -3.88 -17.81
CA GLY A 243 -4.60 -3.37 -18.71
C GLY A 243 -5.16 -2.54 -19.86
N PRO A 244 -4.30 -1.78 -20.57
CA PRO A 244 -4.71 -0.98 -21.73
C PRO A 244 -4.81 -1.80 -23.02
N THR A 245 -4.35 -3.06 -23.02
CA THR A 245 -4.34 -3.93 -24.20
C THR A 245 -4.89 -5.31 -23.89
N ALA A 246 -5.23 -6.06 -24.94
CA ALA A 246 -5.70 -7.43 -24.82
C ALA A 246 -4.65 -8.33 -24.16
N GLU A 247 -3.38 -8.19 -24.54
CA GLU A 247 -2.30 -9.02 -24.01
C GLU A 247 -2.21 -8.92 -22.47
N LEU A 248 -2.16 -7.69 -21.94
CA LEU A 248 -2.05 -7.45 -20.50
C LEU A 248 -3.30 -7.86 -19.72
N HIS A 249 -4.49 -7.61 -20.28
CA HIS A 249 -5.75 -7.96 -19.63
C HIS A 249 -5.98 -9.48 -19.63
N GLU A 250 -5.78 -10.12 -20.77
CA GLU A 250 -6.07 -11.54 -20.98
C GLU A 250 -5.03 -12.45 -20.35
N GLN A 251 -3.81 -11.96 -20.12
CA GLN A 251 -2.77 -12.67 -19.34
C GLN A 251 -3.28 -13.10 -17.96
N VAL A 252 -4.11 -12.27 -17.31
CA VAL A 252 -4.64 -12.58 -15.97
C VAL A 252 -6.11 -13.00 -15.95
N ARG A 253 -6.92 -12.55 -16.93
CA ARG A 253 -8.36 -12.84 -16.97
C ARG A 253 -8.75 -14.00 -17.89
N GLY A 254 -7.85 -14.40 -18.78
CA GLY A 254 -8.09 -15.43 -19.78
C GLY A 254 -8.47 -14.83 -21.15
N PRO A 255 -8.38 -15.66 -22.20
CA PRO A 255 -8.49 -15.21 -23.59
C PRO A 255 -9.90 -14.73 -23.95
N ASN A 256 -10.00 -13.86 -24.95
CA ASN A 256 -11.26 -13.30 -25.47
C ASN A 256 -12.09 -12.53 -24.43
N SER A 257 -11.42 -11.93 -23.44
CA SER A 257 -12.08 -11.15 -22.38
C SER A 257 -12.00 -9.65 -22.64
N PHE A 258 -10.87 -9.14 -23.14
CA PHE A 258 -10.63 -7.70 -23.27
C PHE A 258 -11.66 -7.01 -24.18
N GLY A 259 -11.82 -7.49 -25.42
CA GLY A 259 -12.75 -6.89 -26.37
C GLY A 259 -14.20 -6.88 -25.87
N LYS A 260 -14.64 -7.98 -25.22
CA LYS A 260 -15.98 -8.08 -24.66
C LYS A 260 -16.18 -7.16 -23.46
N THR A 261 -15.19 -7.02 -22.59
CA THR A 261 -15.22 -6.06 -21.48
C THR A 261 -15.28 -4.62 -21.99
N ILE A 262 -14.51 -4.26 -23.01
CA ILE A 262 -14.54 -2.92 -23.61
C ILE A 262 -15.93 -2.59 -24.19
N GLU A 263 -16.53 -3.51 -24.94
CA GLU A 263 -17.90 -3.32 -25.46
C GLU A 263 -18.93 -3.27 -24.33
N GLY A 264 -18.76 -4.08 -23.28
CA GLY A 264 -19.58 -4.01 -22.07
C GLY A 264 -19.53 -2.64 -21.38
N ILE A 265 -18.34 -2.06 -21.25
CA ILE A 265 -18.16 -0.70 -20.69
C ILE A 265 -18.88 0.33 -21.55
N LYS A 266 -18.72 0.27 -22.89
CA LYS A 266 -19.41 1.18 -23.81
C LYS A 266 -20.93 1.06 -23.70
N THR A 267 -21.45 -0.16 -23.60
CA THR A 267 -22.89 -0.40 -23.39
C THR A 267 -23.38 0.23 -22.10
N LEU A 268 -22.66 0.07 -20.99
CA LEU A 268 -23.02 0.70 -19.71
C LEU A 268 -23.01 2.23 -19.83
N VAL A 269 -21.99 2.81 -20.46
CA VAL A 269 -21.90 4.26 -20.68
C VAL A 269 -23.05 4.77 -21.54
N ALA A 270 -23.43 4.04 -22.59
CA ALA A 270 -24.55 4.40 -23.46
C ALA A 270 -25.93 4.31 -22.76
N LEU A 271 -26.03 3.51 -21.69
CA LEU A 271 -27.24 3.39 -20.85
C LEU A 271 -27.24 4.36 -19.65
N ASP A 272 -26.32 5.32 -19.59
CA ASP A 272 -26.10 6.22 -18.45
C ASP A 272 -25.76 5.48 -17.13
N LEU A 273 -25.28 4.25 -17.24
CA LEU A 273 -24.79 3.42 -16.14
C LEU A 273 -23.26 3.46 -16.06
N THR A 274 -22.65 4.63 -16.28
CA THR A 274 -21.19 4.78 -16.31
C THR A 274 -20.54 4.08 -15.10
N PRO A 275 -19.71 3.05 -15.33
CA PRO A 275 -19.12 2.28 -14.24
C PRO A 275 -17.93 3.02 -13.62
N ALA A 276 -17.56 2.66 -12.40
CA ALA A 276 -16.17 2.78 -11.96
C ALA A 276 -15.37 1.61 -12.55
N VAL A 277 -14.22 1.86 -13.15
CA VAL A 277 -13.35 0.77 -13.61
C VAL A 277 -12.32 0.45 -12.55
N SER A 278 -12.13 -0.82 -12.24
CA SER A 278 -11.11 -1.30 -11.29
C SER A 278 -10.02 -2.09 -12.02
N THR A 279 -8.77 -1.76 -11.73
CA THR A 279 -7.58 -2.51 -12.14
C THR A 279 -6.91 -3.13 -10.93
N SER A 280 -6.73 -4.44 -10.94
CA SER A 280 -5.86 -5.14 -10.00
C SER A 280 -4.42 -5.01 -10.48
N ILE A 281 -3.58 -4.29 -9.72
CA ILE A 281 -2.18 -4.13 -10.11
C ILE A 281 -1.42 -5.44 -9.88
N ASN A 282 -0.60 -5.81 -10.86
CA ASN A 282 0.32 -6.93 -10.82
C ASN A 282 1.67 -6.56 -11.47
N VAL A 283 2.62 -7.49 -11.42
CA VAL A 283 3.99 -7.29 -11.97
C VAL A 283 3.98 -6.90 -13.44
N ASP A 284 3.03 -7.41 -14.23
CA ASP A 284 2.98 -7.23 -15.68
C ASP A 284 2.32 -5.89 -16.08
N ASN A 285 1.33 -5.41 -15.33
CA ASN A 285 0.57 -4.21 -15.68
C ASN A 285 0.95 -2.93 -14.91
N GLN A 286 1.82 -3.04 -13.89
CA GLN A 286 2.19 -1.90 -13.02
C GLN A 286 2.74 -0.68 -13.76
N ASP A 287 3.47 -0.89 -14.87
CA ASP A 287 4.06 0.18 -15.67
C ASP A 287 3.07 0.77 -16.70
N HIS A 288 1.85 0.21 -16.76
CA HIS A 288 0.85 0.55 -17.75
C HIS A 288 -0.40 1.21 -17.15
N ILE A 289 -0.44 1.45 -15.83
CA ILE A 289 -1.60 2.03 -15.13
C ILE A 289 -2.00 3.40 -15.69
N ALA A 290 -1.04 4.25 -16.05
CA ALA A 290 -1.30 5.53 -16.70
C ALA A 290 -2.00 5.36 -18.06
N ALA A 291 -1.54 4.39 -18.86
CA ALA A 291 -2.15 4.06 -20.14
C ALA A 291 -3.56 3.46 -19.97
N THR A 292 -3.76 2.57 -18.98
CA THR A 292 -5.08 2.05 -18.62
C THR A 292 -6.03 3.17 -18.23
N THR A 293 -5.57 4.13 -17.42
CA THR A 293 -6.37 5.30 -17.02
C THR A 293 -6.81 6.13 -18.23
N ARG A 294 -5.92 6.34 -19.21
CA ARG A 294 -6.26 7.05 -20.46
C ARG A 294 -7.27 6.29 -21.30
N LEU A 295 -7.13 4.96 -21.42
CA LEU A 295 -8.11 4.11 -22.10
C LEU A 295 -9.47 4.23 -21.43
N VAL A 296 -9.53 4.02 -20.11
CA VAL A 296 -10.76 4.13 -19.30
C VAL A 296 -11.43 5.49 -19.52
N ALA A 297 -10.66 6.58 -19.46
CA ALA A 297 -11.18 7.93 -19.71
C ALA A 297 -11.72 8.09 -21.14
N SER A 298 -11.06 7.51 -22.15
CA SER A 298 -11.51 7.56 -23.55
C SER A 298 -12.83 6.82 -23.78
N LEU A 299 -13.17 5.86 -22.92
CA LEU A 299 -14.44 5.12 -22.95
C LEU A 299 -15.60 5.89 -22.28
N GLY A 300 -15.35 7.10 -21.76
CA GLY A 300 -16.37 7.91 -21.08
C GLY A 300 -16.49 7.61 -19.58
N VAL A 301 -15.61 6.78 -19.02
CA VAL A 301 -15.60 6.47 -17.58
C VAL A 301 -14.99 7.61 -16.76
N LYS A 302 -15.57 7.86 -15.59
CA LYS A 302 -15.21 8.98 -14.69
C LYS A 302 -14.32 8.57 -13.52
N GLU A 303 -14.29 7.29 -13.18
CA GLU A 303 -13.60 6.77 -12.00
C GLU A 303 -12.74 5.56 -12.37
N HIS A 304 -11.48 5.60 -11.95
CA HIS A 304 -10.54 4.49 -12.10
C HIS A 304 -9.98 4.13 -10.72
N HIS A 305 -10.31 2.93 -10.27
CA HIS A 305 -9.87 2.34 -9.02
C HIS A 305 -8.64 1.49 -9.25
N ILE A 306 -7.63 1.71 -8.43
CA ILE A 306 -6.38 0.98 -8.47
C ILE A 306 -6.34 0.11 -7.22
N LEU A 307 -6.47 -1.20 -7.42
CA LEU A 307 -6.64 -2.18 -6.37
C LEU A 307 -5.36 -2.98 -6.13
N TRP A 308 -5.10 -3.25 -4.86
CA TRP A 308 -4.03 -4.16 -4.47
C TRP A 308 -4.46 -5.61 -4.66
N LEU A 309 -3.53 -6.44 -5.14
CA LEU A 309 -3.79 -7.86 -5.29
C LEU A 309 -3.87 -8.57 -3.94
N GLN A 310 -5.01 -9.18 -3.65
CA GLN A 310 -5.22 -9.93 -2.41
C GLN A 310 -4.54 -11.30 -2.52
N GLU A 311 -3.59 -11.61 -1.64
CA GLU A 311 -2.89 -12.91 -1.56
C GLU A 311 -3.80 -14.02 -0.99
N ARG A 312 -4.88 -14.35 -1.71
CA ARG A 312 -5.83 -15.43 -1.40
C ARG A 312 -6.28 -16.13 -2.68
N GLY A 313 -6.96 -17.28 -2.54
CA GLY A 313 -7.47 -18.05 -3.69
C GLY A 313 -6.36 -18.35 -4.70
N ARG A 314 -6.66 -18.27 -6.00
CA ARG A 314 -5.67 -18.52 -7.05
C ARG A 314 -4.53 -17.52 -7.06
N ALA A 315 -4.72 -16.29 -6.55
CA ALA A 315 -3.62 -15.34 -6.43
C ALA A 315 -2.53 -15.82 -5.46
N TYR A 316 -2.90 -16.61 -4.44
CA TYR A 316 -1.93 -17.20 -3.51
C TYR A 316 -1.00 -18.19 -4.21
N ASP A 317 -1.51 -18.95 -5.18
CA ASP A 317 -0.72 -19.91 -5.97
C ASP A 317 0.06 -19.24 -7.12
N ASN A 318 -0.11 -17.93 -7.31
CA ASN A 318 0.49 -17.15 -8.39
C ASN A 318 1.27 -15.94 -7.83
N ASP A 319 2.19 -16.21 -6.91
CA ASP A 319 2.99 -15.18 -6.22
C ASP A 319 3.84 -14.30 -7.16
N GLN A 320 4.14 -14.79 -8.36
CA GLN A 320 4.82 -14.02 -9.41
C GLN A 320 4.03 -12.79 -9.87
N LEU A 321 2.73 -12.70 -9.57
CA LEU A 321 1.89 -11.54 -9.88
C LEU A 321 2.05 -10.40 -8.86
N LEU A 322 2.65 -10.67 -7.69
CA LEU A 322 2.70 -9.72 -6.58
C LEU A 322 3.75 -8.62 -6.83
N ILE A 323 3.34 -7.37 -6.61
CA ILE A 323 4.23 -6.22 -6.70
C ILE A 323 4.84 -5.88 -5.34
N ALA A 324 6.05 -5.33 -5.37
CA ALA A 324 6.65 -4.73 -4.19
C ALA A 324 5.86 -3.46 -3.79
N PRO A 325 5.69 -3.16 -2.49
CA PRO A 325 4.99 -1.92 -2.09
C PRO A 325 5.59 -0.61 -2.59
N SER A 326 6.89 -0.60 -2.87
CA SER A 326 7.56 0.54 -3.51
C SER A 326 7.02 0.83 -4.92
N ALA A 327 6.52 -0.18 -5.64
CA ALA A 327 5.95 -0.01 -6.98
C ALA A 327 4.73 0.90 -6.96
N VAL A 328 3.83 0.77 -5.98
CA VAL A 328 2.64 1.63 -5.87
C VAL A 328 3.03 3.08 -5.60
N THR A 329 4.02 3.30 -4.74
CA THR A 329 4.53 4.66 -4.47
C THR A 329 5.08 5.29 -5.75
N ARG A 330 5.75 4.50 -6.60
CA ARG A 330 6.25 4.95 -7.90
C ARG A 330 5.10 5.30 -8.85
N ILE A 331 4.09 4.43 -8.98
CA ILE A 331 2.89 4.66 -9.83
C ILE A 331 2.18 5.95 -9.42
N MET A 332 1.95 6.14 -8.12
CA MET A 332 1.25 7.34 -7.62
C MET A 332 2.05 8.63 -7.84
N ARG A 333 3.38 8.56 -7.91
CA ARG A 333 4.27 9.72 -8.06
C ARG A 333 4.67 10.01 -9.49
N GLU A 334 4.24 9.21 -10.47
CA GLU A 334 4.68 9.34 -11.86
C GLU A 334 4.19 10.69 -12.46
N PRO A 335 5.09 11.62 -12.79
CA PRO A 335 4.71 12.93 -13.30
C PRO A 335 4.07 12.82 -14.69
N GLY A 336 2.92 13.47 -14.91
CA GLY A 336 2.23 13.47 -16.21
C GLY A 336 1.48 12.17 -16.54
N ALA A 337 1.51 11.16 -15.66
CA ALA A 337 0.74 9.93 -15.81
C ALA A 337 -0.77 10.16 -15.72
N TRP A 338 -1.17 11.16 -14.94
CA TRP A 338 -2.57 11.50 -14.67
C TRP A 338 -3.02 12.63 -15.60
N PRO A 339 -4.18 12.52 -16.26
CA PRO A 339 -4.65 13.57 -17.15
C PRO A 339 -4.75 14.91 -16.40
N THR A 340 -4.02 15.92 -16.85
CA THR A 340 -3.89 17.26 -16.23
C THR A 340 -5.23 18.02 -16.08
N ARG A 341 -6.31 17.51 -16.67
CA ARG A 341 -7.68 18.08 -16.61
C ARG A 341 -8.60 17.43 -15.57
N TRP A 342 -8.07 16.58 -14.69
CA TRP A 342 -8.88 15.92 -13.64
C TRP A 342 -8.89 16.67 -12.30
N ALA A 343 -8.14 17.77 -12.18
CA ALA A 343 -8.03 18.56 -10.94
C ALA A 343 -8.78 19.90 -10.94
N SER A 344 -9.48 20.30 -12.03
CA SER A 344 -9.96 21.69 -12.16
C SER A 344 -11.39 21.90 -12.67
N SER A 345 -12.25 20.87 -12.73
CA SER A 345 -13.69 21.08 -12.92
C SER A 345 -14.44 20.70 -11.65
N SER A 346 -15.29 21.60 -11.17
CA SER A 346 -16.25 21.46 -10.07
C SER A 346 -17.32 20.37 -10.28
N THR A 347 -17.04 19.38 -11.13
CA THR A 347 -17.84 18.19 -11.39
C THR A 347 -16.91 16.98 -11.27
N THR A 348 -16.95 16.37 -10.09
CA THR A 348 -16.05 15.36 -9.53
C THR A 348 -15.74 14.18 -10.49
N ARG A 349 -14.50 14.09 -10.98
CA ARG A 349 -13.89 12.85 -11.52
C ARG A 349 -12.75 12.46 -10.56
N ARG A 350 -12.74 11.22 -10.05
CA ARG A 350 -11.78 10.78 -9.01
C ARG A 350 -10.99 9.57 -9.48
N VAL A 351 -9.66 9.62 -9.33
CA VAL A 351 -8.84 8.41 -9.24
C VAL A 351 -8.79 8.04 -7.76
N ILE A 352 -9.34 6.88 -7.41
CA ILE A 352 -9.33 6.39 -6.02
C ILE A 352 -8.36 5.22 -5.96
N ALA A 353 -7.17 5.46 -5.42
CA ALA A 353 -6.27 4.38 -5.01
C ALA A 353 -6.71 3.90 -3.62
N SER A 354 -7.44 2.79 -3.55
CA SER A 354 -7.76 2.17 -2.26
C SER A 354 -6.59 1.32 -1.81
N GLY A 355 -5.58 1.97 -1.25
CA GLY A 355 -4.66 1.33 -0.32
C GLY A 355 -5.14 1.58 1.10
N TYR A 356 -4.91 0.64 2.02
CA TYR A 356 -4.67 0.98 3.42
C TYR A 356 -3.40 1.86 3.49
N ALA A 357 -3.46 3.06 2.93
CA ALA A 357 -2.44 4.08 3.08
C ALA A 357 -2.75 4.75 4.41
N ALA A 358 -1.99 4.39 5.44
CA ALA A 358 -1.91 5.21 6.64
C ALA A 358 -1.57 6.64 6.21
N SER A 359 -2.53 7.55 6.39
CA SER A 359 -2.39 9.00 6.44
C SER A 359 -1.13 9.58 5.78
N ALA A 360 -1.17 9.83 4.48
CA ALA A 360 -0.34 10.87 3.88
C ALA A 360 -1.08 12.21 4.08
N THR A 361 -0.84 12.86 5.21
CA THR A 361 -1.23 14.26 5.40
C THR A 361 -0.41 15.12 4.45
N GLU A 362 -1.12 15.92 3.65
CA GLU A 362 -0.57 16.94 2.77
C GLU A 362 0.42 17.85 3.52
N ARG A 363 1.55 18.19 2.86
CA ARG A 363 2.23 19.46 3.12
C ARG A 363 2.70 20.11 1.82
N PRO A 364 2.71 21.47 1.80
CA PRO A 364 2.83 22.25 0.58
C PRO A 364 4.27 22.35 0.08
N THR A 365 4.37 22.62 -1.22
CA THR A 365 5.56 22.94 -2.00
C THR A 365 6.50 23.94 -1.34
N PHE A 366 7.80 23.62 -1.32
CA PHE A 366 8.84 24.62 -1.45
C PHE A 366 9.90 24.17 -2.46
N ALA A 367 10.16 25.08 -3.39
CA ALA A 367 11.21 25.03 -4.38
C ALA A 367 12.59 24.92 -3.73
N THR A 368 13.49 24.18 -4.38
CA THR A 368 14.93 24.42 -4.22
C THR A 368 15.59 24.54 -5.58
N ALA A 369 16.37 25.60 -5.66
CA ALA A 369 17.02 26.13 -6.84
C ALA A 369 18.01 25.14 -7.46
N ALA A 370 18.10 25.21 -8.77
CA ALA A 370 19.10 24.57 -9.58
C ALA A 370 20.51 25.06 -9.20
N THR A 371 21.44 24.11 -9.07
CA THR A 371 22.87 24.38 -9.28
C THR A 371 23.37 23.46 -10.37
N ARG A 372 23.82 24.08 -11.47
CA ARG A 372 24.48 23.46 -12.62
C ARG A 372 25.86 22.92 -12.24
N ALA A 373 26.19 21.73 -12.74
CA ALA A 373 27.52 21.33 -13.20
C ALA A 373 27.32 20.15 -14.16
N SER A 374 27.19 20.42 -15.46
CA SER A 374 28.25 20.21 -16.48
C SER A 374 28.57 18.73 -16.78
N THR A 375 27.98 18.27 -17.88
CA THR A 375 28.56 17.44 -18.95
C THR A 375 29.62 16.39 -18.56
N CYS A 376 29.28 15.12 -18.74
CA CYS A 376 30.17 14.20 -19.44
C CYS A 376 29.37 13.18 -20.25
N SER A 377 29.59 13.22 -21.57
CA SER A 377 29.09 12.31 -22.58
C SER A 377 29.85 10.99 -22.57
N ALA A 378 29.15 9.85 -22.60
CA ALA A 378 29.69 8.62 -23.15
C ALA A 378 28.57 7.70 -23.63
N THR A 379 28.41 7.66 -24.94
CA THR A 379 27.79 6.60 -25.74
C THR A 379 28.45 5.24 -25.50
N ALA A 380 27.64 4.19 -25.33
CA ALA A 380 27.95 2.87 -25.88
C ALA A 380 26.67 2.01 -25.96
N ARG A 381 26.34 1.59 -27.19
CA ARG A 381 25.40 0.51 -27.50
C ARG A 381 26.15 -0.81 -27.36
N SER A 382 25.48 -1.85 -26.87
CA SER A 382 25.64 -3.19 -27.43
C SER A 382 24.44 -4.08 -27.06
N THR A 383 23.71 -4.43 -28.10
CA THR A 383 22.88 -5.62 -28.24
C THR A 383 23.67 -6.90 -27.96
N LEU A 384 23.03 -7.89 -27.32
CA LEU A 384 23.19 -9.31 -27.64
C LEU A 384 22.00 -10.10 -27.09
N ALA A 385 21.48 -10.98 -27.93
CA ALA A 385 20.29 -11.78 -27.74
C ALA A 385 20.64 -13.27 -27.53
N CYS A 386 19.64 -13.99 -27.01
CA CYS A 386 19.34 -15.42 -27.22
C CYS A 386 20.05 -16.46 -26.33
N GLY A 387 19.24 -17.40 -25.81
CA GLY A 387 19.74 -18.65 -25.22
C GLY A 387 18.79 -19.30 -24.21
N SER A 388 17.70 -19.91 -24.68
CA SER A 388 16.84 -20.83 -23.94
C SER A 388 17.54 -22.13 -23.55
N VAL A 389 17.46 -22.59 -22.30
CA VAL A 389 17.49 -24.03 -21.95
C VAL A 389 16.66 -24.29 -20.69
N ALA A 390 15.69 -25.19 -20.82
CA ALA A 390 14.91 -25.80 -19.75
C ALA A 390 15.71 -26.89 -19.01
N ARG A 391 15.49 -27.06 -17.69
CA ARG A 391 15.04 -28.32 -17.02
C ARG A 391 15.29 -28.32 -15.50
N ARG A 392 14.19 -28.61 -14.79
CA ARG A 392 14.00 -29.54 -13.64
C ARG A 392 14.64 -29.23 -12.28
N ARG A 393 13.72 -29.09 -11.29
CA ARG A 393 13.64 -29.67 -9.92
C ARG A 393 14.95 -29.82 -9.13
N TRP A 394 14.99 -29.33 -7.88
CA TRP A 394 15.08 -30.16 -6.65
C TRP A 394 14.99 -29.32 -5.37
N ARG A 395 14.68 -30.01 -4.28
CA ARG A 395 14.24 -29.57 -2.95
C ARG A 395 15.36 -29.05 -2.04
N ALA A 396 14.95 -28.18 -1.11
CA ALA A 396 15.32 -28.03 0.31
C ALA A 396 16.74 -28.35 0.84
N ALA A 397 17.24 -27.36 1.61
CA ALA A 397 17.98 -27.45 2.87
C ALA A 397 19.50 -27.11 2.89
N ARG A 398 19.84 -26.40 3.98
CA ARG A 398 21.15 -26.11 4.61
C ARG A 398 22.01 -25.01 3.99
N PHE A 399 22.24 -23.95 4.76
CA PHE A 399 23.60 -23.44 4.98
C PHE A 399 23.73 -22.78 6.37
N VAL A 400 24.52 -23.41 7.23
CA VAL A 400 25.25 -22.82 8.36
C VAL A 400 26.74 -23.10 8.10
N LYS A 401 27.59 -22.16 8.51
CA LYS A 401 29.07 -22.12 8.54
C LYS A 401 29.79 -21.54 7.32
N GLY A 402 30.52 -20.47 7.61
CA GLY A 402 31.55 -19.87 6.77
C GLY A 402 32.10 -18.58 7.41
N LEU A 403 32.61 -18.67 8.64
CA LEU A 403 33.54 -17.66 9.17
C LEU A 403 34.91 -17.92 8.54
N SER A 404 35.45 -16.95 7.82
CA SER A 404 36.90 -16.78 7.68
C SER A 404 37.22 -15.30 7.60
N GLU A 405 37.96 -14.83 8.58
CA GLU A 405 38.57 -13.51 8.69
C GLU A 405 39.47 -13.22 7.49
N THR A 406 39.37 -12.00 6.93
CA THR A 406 40.54 -11.24 6.49
C THR A 406 40.27 -9.75 6.69
N SER A 407 41.32 -9.11 7.16
CA SER A 407 41.46 -7.73 7.63
C SER A 407 41.42 -6.69 6.51
N GLY A 408 41.04 -5.45 6.86
CA GLY A 408 41.43 -4.26 6.09
C GLY A 408 40.33 -3.22 5.89
N SER A 409 40.41 -2.13 6.66
CA SER A 409 39.94 -0.75 6.36
C SER A 409 38.51 -0.54 5.82
N SER A 410 37.61 -0.05 6.68
CA SER A 410 36.32 0.54 6.28
C SER A 410 36.48 2.03 5.93
N PRO A 411 36.07 2.50 4.73
CA PRO A 411 35.78 3.91 4.47
C PRO A 411 34.33 4.26 4.89
N PRO A 412 34.01 5.56 5.10
CA PRO A 412 32.71 5.98 5.65
C PRO A 412 31.63 5.94 4.57
N PHE A 413 30.46 5.36 4.86
CA PHE A 413 29.29 5.46 3.98
C PHE A 413 28.00 5.68 4.76
N TRP A 414 27.49 6.90 4.69
CA TRP A 414 26.09 7.23 4.95
C TRP A 414 25.25 6.91 3.72
N LYS A 415 24.37 5.92 3.81
CA LYS A 415 23.11 5.85 3.07
C LYS A 415 22.08 5.15 3.94
N ALA A 416 21.10 5.91 4.43
CA ALA A 416 19.86 5.32 4.93
C ALA A 416 19.17 4.63 3.74
N SER A 417 19.18 3.29 3.73
CA SER A 417 18.39 2.50 2.78
C SER A 417 17.20 1.91 3.52
N ALA A 418 15.99 2.29 3.12
CA ALA A 418 14.79 1.55 3.47
C ALA A 418 14.87 0.17 2.79
N LYS A 419 15.08 -0.88 3.60
CA LYS A 419 14.88 -2.27 3.19
C LYS A 419 13.88 -2.92 4.15
N THR A 420 12.82 -3.46 3.56
CA THR A 420 11.73 -4.16 4.22
C THR A 420 12.18 -5.57 4.65
N PRO A 421 11.91 -6.05 5.88
CA PRO A 421 11.99 -7.46 6.20
C PRO A 421 10.67 -8.16 5.87
N CYS A 422 10.78 -9.33 5.25
CA CYS A 422 9.68 -10.23 4.92
C CYS A 422 9.39 -11.20 6.09
N ARG A 423 8.08 -11.47 6.27
CA ARG A 423 7.39 -12.59 6.95
C ARG A 423 7.78 -12.98 8.38
N SER A 424 6.77 -13.06 9.25
CA SER A 424 6.76 -13.84 10.48
C SER A 424 5.89 -15.08 10.27
N ALA A 425 6.47 -16.25 10.50
CA ALA A 425 5.75 -17.50 10.66
C ALA A 425 4.83 -17.45 11.89
N ARG A 426 3.60 -17.97 11.76
CA ARG A 426 2.80 -18.42 12.90
C ARG A 426 2.77 -19.94 12.82
N ASP A 427 3.36 -20.58 13.81
CA ASP A 427 2.99 -21.92 14.26
C ASP A 427 3.43 -22.04 15.73
N ALA A 428 2.46 -22.37 16.59
CA ALA A 428 2.57 -23.03 17.90
C ALA A 428 1.52 -22.49 18.89
N ALA A 429 0.35 -23.12 18.94
CA ALA A 429 -0.46 -23.24 20.16
C ALA A 429 -1.54 -24.33 20.00
N THR A 430 -1.13 -25.59 20.08
CA THR A 430 -1.98 -26.69 20.54
C THR A 430 -1.12 -27.63 21.39
N ALA A 431 -1.20 -27.47 22.71
CA ALA A 431 -0.92 -28.52 23.68
C ALA A 431 -1.56 -28.10 25.02
N THR A 432 -2.38 -29.02 25.55
CA THR A 432 -3.17 -29.03 26.79
C THR A 432 -4.32 -28.05 26.91
#